data_AF-A0A525VM17-F1
#
_entry.id   AF-A0A525VM17-F1
#
_cell.length_a   1.000
_cell.length_b   1.000
_cell.length_c   1.000
_cell.angle_alpha   90.00
_cell.angle_beta   90.00
_cell.angle_gamma   90.00
#
_symmetry.space_group_name_H-M   'P 1'
#
loop_
_entity.id
_entity.type
_entity.pdbx_description
1 polymer ?
#
loop_
_entity_poly.entity_id
_entity_poly.type
_entity_poly.pdbx_seq_one_letter_code
_entity_poly.pdbx_strand_id
1 'polypeptide(L)'
;MLIVLFGCALVSATFNLPKNWYDAGYLYALLLIIIIFTIGENFSGVFQKSAARKVFLYLGVVALLSQAVFIHRYLPEFMSGFSGPGVSIAKYDSIKTRNDLEAASLSCDIDPMQSKKVVVDDYTYLYFQKSKWPMAITYILLCCDDESSRDTFFRQFVSKVDSDGLVVNCTSMPTPYMPVVKREGNVCCIPKNDLKNLSSLP
;
A
#
# COMPACT_ATOMS: atom_id res chain seq x y z
N MET A 1 27.85 -7.41 -13.08
CA MET A 1 26.62 -6.62 -13.37
C MET A 1 25.61 -6.68 -12.22
N LEU A 2 25.23 -7.87 -11.73
CA LEU A 2 24.25 -8.03 -10.65
C LEU A 2 24.64 -7.36 -9.32
N ILE A 3 25.93 -7.34 -8.95
CA ILE A 3 26.40 -6.65 -7.73
C ILE A 3 26.18 -5.14 -7.81
N VAL A 4 26.37 -4.54 -9.00
CA VAL A 4 26.13 -3.11 -9.21
C VAL A 4 24.63 -2.82 -9.10
N LEU A 5 23.78 -3.66 -9.71
CA LEU A 5 22.32 -3.56 -9.59
C LEU A 5 21.85 -3.73 -8.14
N PHE A 6 22.45 -4.67 -7.39
CA PHE A 6 22.17 -4.86 -5.97
C PHE A 6 22.51 -3.60 -5.17
N GLY A 7 23.69 -3.02 -5.39
CA GLY A 7 24.09 -1.77 -4.77
C GLY A 7 23.12 -0.63 -5.09
N CYS A 8 22.76 -0.44 -6.36
CA CYS A 8 21.79 0.57 -6.78
C CYS A 8 20.41 0.35 -6.16
N ALA A 9 19.92 -0.90 -6.11
CA ALA A 9 18.64 -1.24 -5.52
C ALA A 9 18.63 -1.03 -4.00
N LEU A 10 19.73 -1.34 -3.30
CA LEU A 10 19.87 -1.11 -1.86
C LEU A 10 19.89 0.39 -1.52
N VAL A 11 20.63 1.18 -2.29
CA VAL A 11 20.65 2.64 -2.18
C VAL A 11 19.25 3.20 -2.46
N SER A 12 18.61 2.78 -3.55
CA SER A 12 17.23 3.19 -3.86
C SER A 12 16.25 2.81 -2.74
N ALA A 13 16.36 1.61 -2.18
CA ALA A 13 15.51 1.15 -1.09
C ALA A 13 15.69 2.01 0.15
N THR A 14 16.93 2.27 0.59
CA THR A 14 17.20 3.10 1.77
C THR A 14 16.68 4.53 1.63
N PHE A 15 16.74 5.13 0.43
CA PHE A 15 16.17 6.46 0.19
C PHE A 15 14.65 6.48 0.03
N ASN A 16 14.03 5.43 -0.51
CA ASN A 16 12.58 5.37 -0.73
C ASN A 16 11.79 4.81 0.45
N LEU A 17 12.40 3.99 1.31
CA LEU A 17 11.76 3.34 2.46
C LEU A 17 11.07 4.32 3.42
N PRO A 18 11.66 5.48 3.77
CA PRO A 18 10.99 6.46 4.63
C PRO A 18 9.84 7.19 3.93
N LYS A 19 9.83 7.22 2.60
CA LYS A 19 8.91 8.04 1.81
C LYS A 19 7.70 7.25 1.33
N ASN A 20 7.92 6.08 0.74
CA ASN A 20 6.92 5.26 0.09
C ASN A 20 7.21 3.79 0.40
N TRP A 21 6.65 3.28 1.50
CA TRP A 21 6.78 1.86 1.86
C TRP A 21 6.20 0.93 0.78
N TYR A 22 5.16 1.38 0.07
CA TYR A 22 4.55 0.66 -1.05
C TYR A 22 5.58 0.39 -2.15
N ASP A 23 6.34 1.42 -2.53
CA ASP A 23 7.40 1.33 -3.54
C ASP A 23 8.59 0.49 -3.04
N ALA A 24 8.90 0.57 -1.73
CA ALA A 24 9.93 -0.25 -1.10
C ALA A 24 9.62 -1.75 -1.17
N GLY A 25 8.33 -2.13 -1.12
CA GLY A 25 7.87 -3.51 -1.32
C GLY A 25 8.39 -4.14 -2.62
N TYR A 26 8.28 -3.41 -3.73
CA TYR A 26 8.79 -3.85 -5.03
C TYR A 26 10.31 -3.95 -5.07
N LEU A 27 11.01 -3.04 -4.37
CA LEU A 27 12.47 -3.07 -4.26
C LEU A 27 12.95 -4.31 -3.49
N TYR A 28 12.23 -4.78 -2.47
CA TYR A 28 12.56 -6.03 -1.78
C TYR A 28 12.41 -7.25 -2.68
N ALA A 29 11.34 -7.33 -3.46
CA ALA A 29 11.15 -8.40 -4.44
C ALA A 29 12.28 -8.40 -5.47
N LEU A 30 12.67 -7.22 -5.97
CA LEU A 30 13.78 -7.07 -6.90
C LEU A 30 15.12 -7.51 -6.27
N LEU A 31 15.41 -7.09 -5.04
CA LEU A 31 16.62 -7.50 -4.31
C LEU A 31 16.67 -9.02 -4.12
N LEU A 32 15.54 -9.65 -3.77
CA LEU A 32 15.44 -11.11 -3.63
C LEU A 32 15.74 -11.82 -4.96
N ILE A 33 15.18 -11.33 -6.07
CA ILE A 33 15.47 -11.85 -7.41
C ILE A 33 16.96 -11.72 -7.73
N ILE A 34 17.56 -10.55 -7.48
CA ILE A 34 19.00 -10.32 -7.71
C ILE A 34 19.86 -11.26 -6.88
N ILE A 35 19.50 -11.51 -5.61
CA ILE A 35 20.20 -12.46 -4.74
C ILE A 35 20.14 -13.87 -5.34
N ILE A 36 18.95 -14.33 -5.76
CA ILE A 36 18.77 -15.67 -6.35
C ILE A 36 19.65 -15.82 -7.59
N PHE A 37 19.65 -14.84 -8.50
CA PHE A 37 20.48 -14.88 -9.70
C PHE A 37 21.98 -14.80 -9.40
N THR A 38 22.37 -13.98 -8.41
CA THR A 38 23.79 -13.86 -8.00
C THR A 38 24.31 -15.18 -7.42
N ILE A 39 23.48 -15.87 -6.64
CA ILE A 39 23.79 -17.21 -6.12
C ILE A 39 23.88 -18.21 -7.28
N GLY A 40 22.95 -18.17 -8.24
CA GLY A 40 22.95 -19.02 -9.43
C GLY A 40 24.21 -18.87 -10.29
N GLU A 41 24.65 -17.63 -10.53
CA GLU A 41 25.80 -17.31 -11.39
C GLU A 41 27.14 -17.66 -10.73
N ASN A 42 27.35 -17.24 -9.47
CA ASN A 42 28.64 -17.35 -8.80
C ASN A 42 28.83 -18.68 -8.06
N PHE A 43 27.75 -19.38 -7.75
CA PHE A 43 27.77 -20.65 -7.00
C PHE A 43 27.12 -21.79 -7.78
N SER A 44 27.27 -21.79 -9.11
CA SER A 44 26.74 -22.84 -10.00
C SER A 44 27.14 -24.27 -9.59
N GLY A 45 28.34 -24.44 -9.01
CA GLY A 45 28.80 -25.72 -8.44
C GLY A 45 27.97 -26.24 -7.26
N VAL A 46 27.25 -25.36 -6.55
CA VAL A 46 26.30 -25.76 -5.48
C VAL A 46 25.07 -26.42 -6.10
N PHE A 47 24.58 -25.93 -7.24
CA PHE A 47 23.44 -26.51 -7.95
C PHE A 47 23.76 -27.85 -8.63
N GLN A 48 25.02 -28.14 -8.91
CA GLN A 48 25.46 -29.44 -9.42
C GLN A 48 25.39 -30.55 -8.36
N LYS A 49 25.33 -30.21 -7.06
CA LYS A 49 25.15 -31.20 -6.01
C LYS A 49 23.72 -31.74 -6.04
N SER A 50 23.59 -33.08 -6.14
CA SER A 50 22.30 -33.77 -6.23
C SER A 50 21.31 -33.39 -5.11
N ALA A 51 21.81 -33.20 -3.88
CA ALA A 51 21.00 -32.74 -2.76
C ALA A 51 20.42 -31.33 -2.98
N ALA A 52 21.26 -30.36 -3.37
CA ALA A 52 20.81 -29.00 -3.65
C ALA A 52 19.79 -28.97 -4.79
N ARG A 53 20.04 -29.73 -5.87
CA ARG A 53 19.09 -29.84 -7.00
C ARG A 53 17.71 -30.32 -6.56
N LYS A 54 17.65 -31.35 -5.70
CA LYS A 54 16.39 -31.86 -5.16
C LYS A 54 15.67 -30.82 -4.31
N VAL A 55 16.39 -30.08 -3.48
CA VAL A 55 15.83 -28.98 -2.67
C VAL A 55 15.25 -27.89 -3.56
N PHE A 56 15.99 -27.46 -4.59
CA PHE A 56 15.49 -26.44 -5.53
C PHE A 56 14.27 -26.91 -6.32
N LEU A 57 14.25 -28.16 -6.79
CA LEU A 57 13.08 -28.72 -7.45
C LEU A 57 11.87 -28.76 -6.52
N TYR A 58 12.07 -29.20 -5.27
CA TYR A 58 11.01 -29.20 -4.26
C TYR A 58 10.47 -27.80 -4.01
N LEU A 59 11.34 -26.82 -3.75
CA LEU A 59 10.94 -25.42 -3.54
C LEU A 59 10.23 -24.83 -4.76
N GLY A 60 10.70 -25.14 -5.98
CA GLY A 60 10.05 -24.72 -7.22
C GLY A 60 8.63 -25.28 -7.36
N VAL A 61 8.45 -26.58 -7.08
CA VAL A 61 7.11 -27.20 -7.09
C VAL A 61 6.21 -26.60 -6.02
N VAL A 62 6.70 -26.42 -4.79
CA VAL A 62 5.94 -25.78 -3.71
C VAL A 62 5.55 -24.35 -4.06
N ALA A 63 6.46 -23.57 -4.66
CA ALA A 63 6.18 -22.20 -5.10
C ALA A 63 5.11 -22.15 -6.20
N LEU A 64 5.19 -23.04 -7.19
CA LEU A 64 4.19 -23.14 -8.27
C LEU A 64 2.81 -23.56 -7.73
N LEU A 65 2.77 -24.55 -6.83
CA LEU A 65 1.52 -24.98 -6.18
C LEU A 65 0.95 -23.86 -5.30
N SER A 66 1.79 -23.16 -4.55
CA SER A 66 1.38 -22.02 -3.74
C SER A 66 0.79 -20.90 -4.60
N GLN A 67 1.41 -20.57 -5.74
CA GLN A 67 0.85 -19.61 -6.68
C GLN A 67 -0.46 -20.11 -7.30
N ALA A 68 -0.56 -21.39 -7.67
CA ALA A 68 -1.79 -21.95 -8.22
C ALA A 68 -2.96 -21.85 -7.22
N VAL A 69 -2.71 -22.17 -5.94
CA VAL A 69 -3.69 -22.02 -4.86
C VAL A 69 -4.06 -20.54 -4.65
N PHE A 70 -3.07 -19.64 -4.65
CA PHE A 70 -3.31 -18.20 -4.53
C PHE A 70 -4.18 -17.68 -5.67
N ILE A 71 -3.83 -17.99 -6.93
CA ILE A 71 -4.60 -17.61 -8.12
C ILE A 71 -6.01 -18.19 -8.02
N HIS A 72 -6.15 -19.49 -7.74
CA HIS A 72 -7.46 -20.11 -7.65
C HIS A 72 -8.37 -19.45 -6.60
N ARG A 73 -7.81 -19.06 -5.46
CA ARG A 73 -8.56 -18.46 -4.35
C ARG A 73 -8.91 -16.98 -4.59
N TYR A 74 -7.97 -16.19 -5.09
CA TYR A 74 -8.12 -14.73 -5.14
C TYR A 74 -8.43 -14.17 -6.53
N LEU A 75 -8.21 -14.93 -7.61
CA LEU A 75 -8.50 -14.47 -8.98
C LEU A 75 -9.99 -14.12 -9.20
N PRO A 76 -10.98 -14.90 -8.72
CA PRO A 76 -12.39 -14.55 -8.91
C PRO A 76 -12.76 -13.22 -8.25
N GLU A 77 -12.26 -12.99 -7.04
CA GLU A 77 -12.44 -11.73 -6.31
C GLU A 77 -11.74 -10.57 -7.04
N PHE A 78 -10.51 -10.77 -7.51
CA PHE A 78 -9.79 -9.77 -8.28
C PHE A 78 -10.53 -9.38 -9.57
N MET A 79 -11.07 -10.36 -10.30
CA MET A 79 -11.81 -10.16 -11.55
C MET A 79 -13.21 -9.56 -11.33
N SER A 80 -13.84 -9.79 -10.18
CA SER A 80 -15.11 -9.12 -9.82
C SER A 80 -14.91 -7.65 -9.41
N GLY A 81 -13.65 -7.18 -9.41
CA GLY A 81 -13.28 -5.82 -9.12
C GLY A 81 -13.10 -5.57 -7.64
N PHE A 82 -12.39 -6.50 -6.99
CA PHE A 82 -11.99 -6.51 -5.59
C PHE A 82 -11.76 -5.10 -5.01
N SER A 83 -12.42 -4.87 -3.88
CA SER A 83 -12.37 -3.66 -3.05
C SER A 83 -11.56 -3.86 -1.77
N GLY A 84 -10.66 -4.85 -1.75
CA GLY A 84 -9.73 -5.03 -0.63
C GLY A 84 -8.53 -4.07 -0.73
N PRO A 85 -7.56 -4.23 0.20
CA PRO A 85 -6.25 -3.59 0.10
C PRO A 85 -5.67 -3.74 -1.31
N GLY A 86 -5.41 -2.64 -2.00
CA GLY A 86 -4.90 -2.64 -3.36
C GLY A 86 -5.99 -2.66 -4.43
N VAL A 87 -6.82 -1.61 -4.51
CA VAL A 87 -7.86 -1.48 -5.54
C VAL A 87 -7.28 -1.81 -6.91
N SER A 88 -7.95 -2.73 -7.64
CA SER A 88 -7.53 -3.13 -8.97
C SER A 88 -7.36 -1.90 -9.88
N ILE A 89 -6.15 -1.70 -10.39
CA ILE A 89 -5.78 -0.64 -11.34
C ILE A 89 -6.69 -0.67 -12.58
N ALA A 90 -7.32 -1.80 -12.89
CA ALA A 90 -8.28 -1.94 -13.98
C ALA A 90 -9.51 -1.01 -13.87
N LYS A 91 -9.88 -0.56 -12.66
CA LYS A 91 -10.95 0.45 -12.44
C LYS A 91 -10.41 1.86 -12.17
N TYR A 92 -9.08 2.04 -12.13
CA TYR A 92 -8.46 3.30 -11.76
C TYR A 92 -8.45 4.33 -12.90
N ASP A 93 -8.72 3.91 -14.14
CA ASP A 93 -8.86 4.82 -15.27
C ASP A 93 -10.33 5.13 -15.58
N SER A 94 -10.91 5.98 -14.74
CA SER A 94 -12.09 6.72 -15.16
C SER A 94 -11.84 8.19 -14.90
N ILE A 95 -12.02 9.03 -15.92
CA ILE A 95 -12.00 10.50 -15.81
C ILE A 95 -12.84 10.95 -14.60
N LYS A 96 -13.93 10.22 -14.31
CA LYS A 96 -14.75 10.41 -13.11
C LYS A 96 -13.97 10.24 -11.81
N THR A 97 -13.24 9.14 -11.62
CA THR A 97 -12.39 8.93 -10.42
C THR A 97 -11.44 10.10 -10.22
N ARG A 98 -10.81 10.57 -11.29
CA ARG A 98 -9.89 11.71 -11.23
C ARG A 98 -10.61 13.00 -10.82
N ASN A 99 -11.80 13.26 -11.38
CA ASN A 99 -12.61 14.43 -11.02
C ASN A 99 -13.08 14.37 -9.56
N ASP A 100 -13.52 13.19 -9.09
CA ASP A 100 -13.93 12.98 -7.69
C ASP A 100 -12.74 13.23 -6.73
N LEU A 101 -11.54 12.77 -7.10
CA LEU A 101 -10.30 13.01 -6.33
C LEU A 101 -9.90 14.49 -6.32
N GLU A 102 -10.00 15.17 -7.46
CA GLU A 102 -9.70 16.61 -7.57
C GLU A 102 -10.69 17.44 -6.74
N ALA A 103 -11.98 17.13 -6.83
CA ALA A 103 -13.02 17.76 -6.01
C ALA A 103 -12.77 17.53 -4.52
N ALA A 104 -12.42 16.31 -4.10
CA ALA A 104 -12.10 16.00 -2.71
C ALA A 104 -10.85 16.74 -2.22
N SER A 105 -9.81 16.83 -3.06
CA SER A 105 -8.61 17.63 -2.79
C SER A 105 -8.97 19.09 -2.51
N LEU A 106 -9.83 19.69 -3.33
CA LEU A 106 -10.28 21.08 -3.16
C LEU A 106 -11.17 21.26 -1.94
N SER A 107 -12.12 20.35 -1.70
CA SER A 107 -13.08 20.48 -0.60
C SER A 107 -12.42 20.30 0.77
N CYS A 108 -11.34 19.52 0.86
CA CYS A 108 -10.58 19.29 2.08
C CYS A 108 -9.27 20.08 2.19
N ASP A 109 -8.93 20.93 1.22
CA ASP A 109 -7.67 21.70 1.17
C ASP A 109 -6.42 20.80 1.26
N ILE A 110 -6.41 19.70 0.49
CA ILE A 110 -5.33 18.72 0.46
C ILE A 110 -4.71 18.75 -0.94
N ASP A 111 -3.51 19.29 -1.06
CA ASP A 111 -2.76 19.36 -2.32
C ASP A 111 -2.00 18.04 -2.58
N PRO A 112 -2.19 17.39 -3.74
CA PRO A 112 -1.58 16.09 -4.04
C PRO A 112 -0.05 16.10 -4.16
N MET A 113 0.58 17.28 -4.19
CA MET A 113 2.02 17.49 -4.32
C MET A 113 2.63 18.15 -3.06
N GLN A 114 1.91 19.08 -2.44
CA GLN A 114 2.44 19.91 -1.35
C GLN A 114 2.08 19.43 0.04
N SER A 115 0.90 18.83 0.22
CA SER A 115 0.45 18.33 1.52
C SER A 115 1.38 17.23 2.01
N LYS A 116 1.52 17.15 3.32
CA LYS A 116 2.38 16.22 4.02
C LYS A 116 1.56 15.17 4.74
N LYS A 117 2.09 13.95 4.80
CA LYS A 117 1.54 12.87 5.63
C LYS A 117 0.05 12.67 5.38
N VAL A 118 -0.37 12.77 4.12
CA VAL A 118 -1.78 12.56 3.76
C VAL A 118 -2.11 11.10 4.01
N VAL A 119 -3.16 10.85 4.78
CA VAL A 119 -3.66 9.49 5.01
C VAL A 119 -4.50 9.10 3.80
N VAL A 120 -4.09 8.03 3.13
CA VAL A 120 -4.68 7.57 1.88
C VAL A 120 -5.01 6.09 1.98
N ASP A 121 -5.91 5.60 1.16
CA ASP A 121 -6.08 4.16 0.93
C ASP A 121 -5.52 3.78 -0.43
N ASP A 122 -5.59 2.50 -0.77
CA ASP A 122 -5.07 2.03 -2.06
C ASP A 122 -5.86 2.60 -3.26
N TYR A 123 -7.11 3.05 -3.05
CA TYR A 123 -7.90 3.74 -4.07
C TYR A 123 -7.35 5.13 -4.38
N THR A 124 -6.88 5.86 -3.37
CA THR A 124 -6.49 7.27 -3.48
C THR A 124 -4.98 7.45 -3.59
N TYR A 125 -4.19 6.45 -3.20
CA TYR A 125 -2.73 6.49 -3.11
C TYR A 125 -2.07 6.99 -4.39
N LEU A 126 -2.44 6.47 -5.56
CA LEU A 126 -1.80 6.83 -6.84
C LEU A 126 -1.95 8.33 -7.19
N TYR A 127 -3.02 8.98 -6.73
CA TYR A 127 -3.23 10.41 -6.94
C TYR A 127 -2.36 11.25 -5.99
N PHE A 128 -2.23 10.81 -4.74
CA PHE A 128 -1.45 11.48 -3.69
C PHE A 128 -0.01 10.95 -3.55
N GLN A 129 0.45 10.04 -4.43
CA GLN A 129 1.78 9.41 -4.33
C GLN A 129 2.94 10.41 -4.37
N LYS A 130 2.70 11.60 -4.94
CA LYS A 130 3.67 12.68 -5.06
C LYS A 130 3.69 13.61 -3.84
N SER A 131 2.72 13.46 -2.93
CA SER A 131 2.67 14.21 -1.68
C SER A 131 3.88 13.89 -0.80
N LYS A 132 4.11 14.73 0.20
CA LYS A 132 5.24 14.53 1.13
C LYS A 132 4.88 13.48 2.17
N TRP A 133 5.16 12.22 1.84
CA TRP A 133 5.00 11.02 2.70
C TRP A 133 3.54 10.54 2.78
N PRO A 134 2.93 10.06 1.68
CA PRO A 134 1.59 9.46 1.74
C PRO A 134 1.58 8.24 2.67
N MET A 135 0.54 8.10 3.48
CA MET A 135 0.43 7.01 4.47
C MET A 135 -0.80 6.17 4.20
N ALA A 136 -0.60 4.91 3.84
CA ALA A 136 -1.68 3.99 3.55
C ALA A 136 -2.41 3.55 4.83
N ILE A 137 -3.70 3.92 4.95
CA ILE A 137 -4.60 3.58 6.05
C ILE A 137 -4.80 2.07 6.18
N THR A 138 -4.67 1.34 5.08
CA THR A 138 -4.79 -0.11 5.03
C THR A 138 -3.92 -0.79 6.08
N TYR A 139 -2.68 -0.32 6.27
CA TYR A 139 -1.78 -0.90 7.27
C TYR A 139 -2.12 -0.49 8.71
N ILE A 140 -2.72 0.68 8.90
CA ILE A 140 -3.20 1.13 10.21
C ILE A 140 -4.33 0.23 10.68
N LEU A 141 -5.23 -0.15 9.76
CA LEU A 141 -6.39 -0.98 10.06
C LEU A 141 -6.06 -2.47 10.22
N LEU A 142 -4.92 -2.94 9.67
CA LEU A 142 -4.47 -4.34 9.80
C LEU A 142 -3.85 -4.67 11.17
N CYS A 143 -3.52 -3.67 12.00
CA CYS A 143 -2.86 -3.91 13.28
C CYS A 143 -3.78 -4.37 14.42
N CYS A 144 -5.10 -4.44 14.21
CA CYS A 144 -6.06 -4.75 15.27
C CYS A 144 -7.16 -5.73 14.80
N ASP A 145 -7.42 -6.75 15.60
CA ASP A 145 -8.37 -7.82 15.27
C ASP A 145 -9.83 -7.40 15.47
N ASP A 146 -10.10 -6.52 16.45
CA ASP A 146 -11.45 -6.01 16.75
C ASP A 146 -11.65 -4.53 16.37
N GLU A 147 -12.90 -4.14 16.12
CA GLU A 147 -13.25 -2.79 15.66
C GLU A 147 -12.96 -1.69 16.70
N SER A 148 -13.08 -1.98 17.99
CA SER A 148 -12.86 -0.99 19.06
C SER A 148 -11.38 -0.63 19.19
N SER A 149 -10.51 -1.64 19.07
CA SER A 149 -9.06 -1.48 19.02
C SER A 149 -8.63 -0.73 17.76
N ARG A 150 -9.27 -0.98 16.61
CA ARG A 150 -9.01 -0.23 15.35
C ARG A 150 -9.35 1.25 15.48
N ASP A 151 -10.52 1.60 16.03
CA ASP A 151 -10.91 3.00 16.23
C ASP A 151 -9.92 3.71 17.16
N THR A 152 -9.60 3.09 18.30
CA THR A 152 -8.64 3.64 19.26
C THR A 152 -7.27 3.84 18.62
N PHE A 153 -6.76 2.84 17.90
CA PHE A 153 -5.47 2.91 17.23
C PHE A 153 -5.45 3.96 16.14
N PHE A 154 -6.51 4.06 15.34
CA PHE A 154 -6.62 5.06 14.28
C PHE A 154 -6.63 6.49 14.86
N ARG A 155 -7.39 6.76 15.92
CA ARG A 155 -7.39 8.07 16.61
C ARG A 155 -6.00 8.38 17.19
N GLN A 156 -5.34 7.41 17.80
CA GLN A 156 -3.97 7.57 18.31
C GLN A 156 -2.95 7.83 17.20
N PHE A 157 -3.08 7.14 16.06
CA PHE A 157 -2.23 7.36 14.90
C PHE A 157 -2.40 8.78 14.38
N VAL A 158 -3.64 9.18 14.09
CA VAL A 158 -3.96 10.49 13.52
C VAL A 158 -3.46 11.63 14.40
N SER A 159 -3.68 11.53 15.71
CA SER A 159 -3.23 12.54 16.69
C SER A 159 -1.71 12.69 16.76
N LYS A 160 -0.93 11.61 16.58
CA LYS A 160 0.54 11.64 16.65
C LYS A 160 1.21 12.16 15.39
N VAL A 161 0.58 11.95 14.24
CA VAL A 161 1.27 12.05 12.95
C VAL A 161 1.29 13.47 12.36
N ASP A 162 0.42 14.37 12.85
CA ASP A 162 0.19 15.72 12.29
C ASP A 162 0.01 15.66 10.77
N SER A 163 -0.99 14.88 10.34
CA SER A 163 -1.40 14.76 8.95
C SER A 163 -2.05 16.06 8.45
N ASP A 164 -1.83 16.41 7.18
CA ASP A 164 -2.57 17.50 6.52
C ASP A 164 -3.97 17.10 6.06
N GLY A 165 -4.34 15.82 6.18
CA GLY A 165 -5.69 15.36 5.89
C GLY A 165 -5.78 13.87 5.60
N LEU A 166 -7.00 13.41 5.43
CA LEU A 166 -7.31 12.05 5.03
C LEU A 166 -8.16 12.08 3.76
N VAL A 167 -7.83 11.24 2.79
CA VAL A 167 -8.59 11.05 1.56
C VAL A 167 -8.64 9.56 1.26
N VAL A 168 -9.81 8.94 1.23
CA VAL A 168 -9.97 7.48 1.02
C VAL A 168 -11.22 7.20 0.19
N ASN A 169 -11.40 5.97 -0.26
CA ASN A 169 -12.69 5.50 -0.73
C ASN A 169 -13.71 5.53 0.42
N CYS A 170 -14.91 6.05 0.18
CA CYS A 170 -15.97 6.10 1.18
C CYS A 170 -16.34 4.74 1.77
N THR A 171 -16.15 3.63 1.05
CA THR A 171 -16.41 2.28 1.60
C THR A 171 -15.38 1.86 2.65
N SER A 172 -14.21 2.49 2.64
CA SER A 172 -13.12 2.23 3.59
C SER A 172 -13.21 3.13 4.82
N MET A 173 -14.16 4.07 4.87
CA MET A 173 -14.32 5.00 5.99
C MET A 173 -15.09 4.33 7.14
N PRO A 174 -14.52 4.28 8.35
CA PRO A 174 -15.24 3.81 9.53
C PRO A 174 -16.47 4.66 9.84
N THR A 175 -17.60 4.01 10.15
CA THR A 175 -18.89 4.65 10.46
C THR A 175 -18.80 5.81 11.47
N PRO A 176 -18.01 5.73 12.57
CA PRO A 176 -17.92 6.82 13.56
C PRO A 176 -17.42 8.16 12.98
N TYR A 177 -16.70 8.15 11.86
CA TYR A 177 -16.13 9.36 11.28
C TYR A 177 -16.99 9.97 10.18
N MET A 178 -18.02 9.26 9.71
CA MET A 178 -18.92 9.75 8.66
C MET A 178 -19.54 11.15 8.92
N PRO A 179 -19.84 11.58 10.17
CA PRO A 179 -20.38 12.92 10.42
C PRO A 179 -19.45 14.08 10.08
N VAL A 180 -18.13 13.87 10.03
CA VAL A 180 -17.12 14.92 9.76
C VAL A 180 -16.48 14.79 8.38
N VAL A 181 -16.94 13.82 7.59
CA VAL A 181 -16.40 13.52 6.27
C VAL A 181 -17.08 14.37 5.20
N LYS A 182 -16.27 14.97 4.33
CA LYS A 182 -16.74 15.56 3.07
C LYS A 182 -16.72 14.46 2.00
N ARG A 183 -17.77 14.38 1.20
CA ARG A 183 -17.96 13.32 0.20
C ARG A 183 -18.06 13.90 -1.20
N GLU A 184 -17.20 13.41 -2.09
CA GLU A 184 -17.20 13.72 -3.52
C GLU A 184 -17.26 12.40 -4.30
N GLY A 185 -18.46 12.03 -4.75
CA GLY A 185 -18.71 10.74 -5.39
C GLY A 185 -18.43 9.55 -4.47
N ASN A 186 -17.42 8.76 -4.82
CA ASN A 186 -16.92 7.63 -4.02
C ASN A 186 -15.67 7.98 -3.19
N VAL A 187 -15.19 9.23 -3.25
CA VAL A 187 -14.08 9.72 -2.46
C VAL A 187 -14.62 10.43 -1.22
N CYS A 188 -14.06 10.07 -0.07
CA CYS A 188 -14.36 10.67 1.21
C CYS A 188 -13.09 11.30 1.77
N CYS A 189 -13.18 12.54 2.25
CA CYS A 189 -12.04 13.24 2.82
C CYS A 189 -12.38 13.93 4.14
N ILE A 190 -11.34 14.12 4.96
CA ILE A 190 -11.39 14.86 6.23
C ILE A 190 -10.24 15.87 6.21
N PRO A 191 -10.51 17.19 6.32
CA PRO A 191 -9.46 18.20 6.36
C PRO A 191 -8.70 18.14 7.68
N LYS A 192 -7.48 18.70 7.71
CA LYS A 192 -6.59 18.71 8.89
C LYS A 192 -7.28 19.08 10.21
N ASN A 193 -8.10 20.13 10.20
CA ASN A 193 -8.72 20.64 11.42
C ASN A 193 -9.72 19.65 12.02
N ASP A 194 -10.56 19.03 11.18
CA ASP A 194 -11.55 18.04 11.61
C ASP A 194 -10.86 16.73 12.00
N LEU A 195 -9.78 16.39 11.28
CA LEU A 195 -8.97 15.21 11.54
C LEU A 195 -8.32 15.26 12.93
N LYS A 196 -7.86 16.44 13.39
CA LYS A 196 -7.34 16.65 14.74
C LYS A 196 -8.40 16.54 15.83
N ASN A 197 -9.65 16.86 15.49
CA ASN A 197 -10.77 16.80 16.41
C ASN A 197 -11.39 15.41 16.52
N LEU A 198 -10.92 14.42 15.74
CA LEU A 198 -11.46 13.05 15.83
C LEU A 198 -11.35 12.45 17.22
N SER A 199 -10.35 12.79 18.04
CA SER A 199 -10.25 12.30 19.42
C SER A 199 -11.34 12.83 20.36
N SER A 200 -12.08 13.86 19.94
CA SER A 200 -13.17 14.48 20.72
C SER A 200 -14.56 14.00 20.31
N LEU A 201 -14.67 13.20 19.25
CA LEU A 201 -15.94 12.61 18.85
C LEU A 201 -16.36 11.51 19.85
N PRO A 202 -17.66 11.48 20.25
CA PRO A 202 -18.19 10.50 21.19
C PRO A 202 -18.12 9.06 20.67
#